data_AF-A0A842YD32-F1
#
_entry.id   AF-A0A842YD32-F1
#
_cell.length_a   1.000
_cell.length_b   1.000
_cell.length_c   1.000
_cell.angle_alpha   90.00
_cell.angle_beta   90.00
_cell.angle_gamma   90.00
#
_symmetry.space_group_name_H-M   'P 1'
#
loop_
_entity.id
_entity.type
_entity.pdbx_description
1 polymer ?
#
loop_
_entity_poly.entity_id
_entity_poly.type
_entity_poly.pdbx_seq_one_letter_code
_entity_poly.pdbx_strand_id
1 'polypeptide(L)'
;MAEDKDRKSVLRVVKERVKQSEELQLTQMIVDAIGERRNRDLSDLLSQIEQDQGWSVALKHLSQARKLPYTLPIGAGPQKTLIEDLKYRETIFTVLDCNGFEPIPLTIEEILSRLENEDYLVDASQSFRIECESMTIKQIESGDSLFFNSANADSSISVDMIEFLERVQSDEISNLSLNKHSN
;
A
#
# COMPACT_ATOMS: atom_id res chain seq x y z
N MET A 1 -33.54 7.10 42.87
CA MET A 1 -34.20 6.80 41.57
C MET A 1 -33.54 7.47 40.36
N ALA A 2 -32.78 8.57 40.50
CA ALA A 2 -32.07 9.20 39.38
C ALA A 2 -30.79 8.45 38.96
N GLU A 3 -30.00 7.95 39.90
CA GLU A 3 -28.74 7.22 39.65
C GLU A 3 -28.95 5.92 38.85
N ASP A 4 -30.09 5.26 39.03
CA ASP A 4 -30.41 3.99 38.36
C ASP A 4 -30.85 4.19 36.89
N LYS A 5 -31.30 5.40 36.54
CA LYS A 5 -31.56 5.81 35.15
C LYS A 5 -30.26 6.17 34.41
N ASP A 6 -29.33 6.84 35.08
CA ASP A 6 -28.00 7.17 34.50
C ASP A 6 -27.14 5.93 34.30
N ARG A 7 -27.19 4.97 35.23
CA ARG A 7 -26.46 3.70 35.05
C ARG A 7 -27.01 2.89 33.86
N LYS A 8 -28.33 2.89 33.64
CA LYS A 8 -28.96 2.23 32.49
C LYS A 8 -28.70 2.94 31.17
N SER A 9 -28.63 4.28 31.16
CA SER A 9 -28.29 5.05 29.95
C SER A 9 -26.84 4.81 29.53
N VAL A 10 -25.90 4.82 30.47
CA VAL A 10 -24.48 4.51 30.21
C VAL A 10 -24.30 3.09 29.69
N LEU A 11 -24.94 2.09 30.31
CA LEU A 11 -24.88 0.70 29.83
C LEU A 11 -25.46 0.53 28.42
N ARG A 12 -26.48 1.31 28.07
CA ARG A 12 -27.05 1.30 26.71
C ARG A 12 -26.07 1.90 25.70
N VAL A 13 -25.46 3.05 26.01
CA VAL A 13 -24.45 3.69 25.13
C VAL A 13 -23.24 2.78 24.93
N VAL A 14 -22.77 2.12 25.98
CA VAL A 14 -21.67 1.15 25.87
C VAL A 14 -22.06 -0.03 24.97
N LYS A 15 -23.27 -0.59 25.12
CA LYS A 15 -23.74 -1.67 24.24
C LYS A 15 -23.86 -1.23 22.78
N GLU A 16 -24.39 -0.04 22.53
CA GLU A 16 -24.47 0.52 21.17
C GLU A 16 -23.07 0.72 20.57
N ARG A 17 -22.10 1.19 21.37
CA ARG A 17 -20.71 1.37 20.92
C ARG A 17 -19.98 0.06 20.67
N VAL A 18 -20.20 -0.96 21.51
CA VAL A 18 -19.65 -2.32 21.29
C VAL A 18 -20.21 -2.89 19.99
N LYS A 19 -21.53 -2.78 19.77
CA LYS A 19 -22.17 -3.24 18.54
C LYS A 19 -21.63 -2.53 17.30
N GLN A 20 -21.45 -1.21 17.37
CA GLN A 20 -20.82 -0.44 16.27
C GLN A 20 -19.38 -0.89 16.00
N SER A 21 -18.61 -1.18 17.06
CA SER A 21 -17.25 -1.70 16.93
C SER A 21 -17.21 -3.07 16.26
N GLU A 22 -18.13 -3.98 16.63
CA GLU A 22 -18.26 -5.30 16.01
C GLU A 22 -18.69 -5.19 14.54
N GLU A 23 -19.65 -4.32 14.23
CA GLU A 23 -20.09 -4.05 12.85
C GLU A 23 -18.95 -3.48 11.99
N LEU A 24 -18.15 -2.56 12.55
CA LEU A 24 -17.01 -1.98 11.85
C LEU A 24 -15.91 -3.02 11.61
N GLN A 25 -15.61 -3.86 12.61
CA GLN A 25 -14.64 -4.94 12.47
C GLN A 25 -15.08 -5.95 11.41
N LEU A 26 -16.36 -6.35 11.41
CA LEU A 26 -16.91 -7.24 10.39
C LEU A 26 -16.82 -6.62 8.99
N THR A 27 -17.17 -5.33 8.89
CA THR A 27 -17.08 -4.60 7.62
C THR A 27 -15.64 -4.58 7.10
N GLN A 28 -14.67 -4.31 7.99
CA GLN A 28 -13.25 -4.31 7.63
C GLN A 28 -12.82 -5.68 7.11
N MET A 29 -13.13 -6.77 7.83
CA MET A 29 -12.80 -8.13 7.39
C MET A 29 -13.37 -8.48 6.01
N ILE A 30 -14.60 -8.03 5.71
CA ILE A 30 -15.22 -8.26 4.40
C ILE A 30 -14.50 -7.45 3.31
N VAL A 31 -14.18 -6.19 3.59
CA VAL A 31 -13.47 -5.32 2.65
C VAL A 31 -12.09 -5.88 2.33
N ASP A 32 -11.35 -6.33 3.35
CA ASP A 32 -10.02 -6.92 3.20
C ASP A 32 -10.09 -8.20 2.35
N ALA A 33 -11.02 -9.10 2.65
CA ALA A 33 -11.22 -10.33 1.88
C ALA A 33 -11.58 -10.06 0.40
N ILE A 34 -12.36 -9.02 0.12
CA ILE A 34 -12.67 -8.60 -1.25
C ILE A 34 -11.41 -8.02 -1.93
N GLY A 35 -10.63 -7.22 -1.20
CA GLY A 35 -9.38 -6.65 -1.68
C GLY A 35 -8.37 -7.73 -2.06
N GLU A 36 -8.08 -8.66 -1.16
CA GLU A 36 -7.16 -9.79 -1.39
C GLU A 36 -7.56 -10.62 -2.61
N ARG A 37 -8.86 -10.93 -2.73
CA ARG A 37 -9.37 -11.68 -3.88
C ARG A 37 -9.17 -10.93 -5.18
N ARG A 38 -9.47 -9.62 -5.21
CA ARG A 38 -9.27 -8.80 -6.41
C ARG A 38 -7.82 -8.71 -6.82
N ASN A 39 -6.91 -8.62 -5.86
CA ASN A 39 -5.47 -8.62 -6.12
C ASN A 39 -5.04 -9.94 -6.77
N ARG A 40 -5.52 -11.07 -6.25
CA ARG A 40 -5.28 -12.38 -6.86
C ARG A 40 -5.86 -12.49 -8.26
N ASP A 41 -7.12 -12.10 -8.45
CA ASP A 41 -7.79 -12.12 -9.75
C ASP A 41 -7.03 -11.26 -10.78
N LEU A 42 -6.46 -10.11 -10.36
CA LEU A 42 -5.63 -9.26 -11.21
C LEU A 42 -4.30 -9.93 -11.58
N SER A 43 -3.60 -10.53 -10.61
CA SER A 43 -2.35 -11.26 -10.87
C SER A 43 -2.57 -12.46 -11.79
N ASP A 44 -3.67 -13.20 -11.60
CA ASP A 44 -4.05 -14.33 -12.46
C ASP A 44 -4.34 -13.84 -13.89
N LEU A 45 -5.06 -12.73 -14.04
CA LEU A 45 -5.35 -12.12 -15.35
C LEU A 45 -4.07 -11.65 -16.06
N LEU A 46 -3.16 -10.99 -15.34
CA LEU A 46 -1.88 -10.55 -15.90
C LEU A 46 -1.02 -11.73 -16.33
N SER A 47 -0.95 -12.78 -15.50
CA SER A 47 -0.22 -14.01 -15.81
C SER A 47 -0.80 -14.70 -17.05
N GLN A 48 -2.12 -14.70 -17.20
CA GLN A 48 -2.77 -15.24 -18.39
C GLN A 48 -2.43 -14.43 -19.65
N ILE A 49 -2.48 -13.09 -19.57
CA ILE A 49 -2.13 -12.22 -20.71
C ILE A 49 -0.65 -12.41 -21.08
N GLU A 50 0.23 -12.47 -20.10
CA GLU A 50 1.65 -12.72 -20.30
C GLU A 50 1.88 -14.07 -21.00
N GLN A 51 1.23 -15.14 -20.54
CA GLN A 51 1.34 -16.46 -21.14
C GLN A 51 0.84 -16.49 -22.60
N ASP A 52 -0.24 -15.77 -22.90
CA ASP A 52 -0.89 -15.79 -24.21
C ASP A 52 -0.23 -14.83 -25.22
N GLN A 53 0.25 -13.67 -24.76
CA GLN A 53 0.62 -12.54 -25.61
C GLN A 53 1.98 -11.91 -25.27
N GLY A 54 2.61 -12.32 -24.17
CA GLY A 54 3.88 -11.80 -23.68
C GLY A 54 3.76 -10.60 -22.73
N TRP A 55 4.79 -10.40 -21.92
CA TRP A 55 4.85 -9.37 -20.88
C TRP A 55 4.67 -7.94 -21.41
N SER A 56 5.26 -7.62 -22.57
CA SER A 56 5.12 -6.31 -23.22
C SER A 56 3.64 -5.91 -23.46
N VAL A 57 2.78 -6.89 -23.75
CA VAL A 57 1.34 -6.66 -23.93
C VAL A 57 0.64 -6.45 -22.60
N ALA A 58 1.01 -7.20 -21.56
CA ALA A 58 0.53 -6.97 -20.20
C ALA A 58 0.87 -5.55 -19.71
N LEU A 59 2.11 -5.10 -19.91
CA LEU A 59 2.54 -3.73 -19.60
C LEU A 59 1.73 -2.67 -20.34
N LYS A 60 1.45 -2.89 -21.63
CA LYS A 60 0.60 -1.99 -22.41
C LYS A 60 -0.81 -1.91 -21.83
N HIS A 61 -1.39 -3.03 -21.40
CA HIS A 61 -2.68 -3.03 -20.72
C HIS A 61 -2.64 -2.27 -19.40
N LEU A 62 -1.59 -2.44 -18.60
CA LEU A 62 -1.37 -1.66 -17.38
C LEU A 62 -1.20 -0.15 -17.69
N SER A 63 -0.47 0.23 -18.73
CA SER A 63 -0.35 1.65 -19.11
C SER A 63 -1.70 2.27 -19.51
N GLN A 64 -2.57 1.48 -20.16
CA GLN A 64 -3.87 1.94 -20.63
C GLN A 64 -4.97 1.92 -19.56
N ALA A 65 -4.91 0.98 -18.61
CA ALA A 65 -5.97 0.76 -17.62
C ALA A 65 -6.25 2.01 -16.77
N ARG A 66 -5.21 2.78 -16.41
CA ARG A 66 -5.35 4.07 -15.69
C ARG A 66 -6.29 5.06 -16.41
N LYS A 67 -6.35 5.01 -17.74
CA LYS A 67 -7.12 5.94 -18.58
C LYS A 67 -8.54 5.45 -18.86
N LEU A 68 -8.90 4.25 -18.40
CA LEU A 68 -10.21 3.66 -18.64
C LEU A 68 -11.18 4.06 -17.51
N PRO A 69 -12.35 4.65 -17.83
CA PRO A 69 -13.33 4.99 -16.83
C PRO A 69 -14.06 3.73 -16.34
N TYR A 70 -14.27 3.64 -15.03
CA TYR A 70 -15.07 2.59 -14.40
C TYR A 70 -16.38 3.15 -13.87
N THR A 71 -17.36 2.26 -13.69
CA THR A 71 -18.70 2.62 -13.23
C THR A 71 -18.77 2.56 -11.71
N LEU A 72 -19.23 3.63 -11.08
CA LEU A 72 -19.46 3.66 -9.64
C LEU A 72 -20.84 3.07 -9.29
N PRO A 73 -20.99 2.44 -8.10
CA PRO A 73 -22.29 2.08 -7.57
C PRO A 73 -23.23 3.28 -7.48
N ILE A 74 -24.54 3.02 -7.63
CA ILE A 74 -25.57 4.05 -7.53
C ILE A 74 -25.45 4.76 -6.19
N GLY A 75 -25.30 6.08 -6.20
CA GLY A 75 -25.20 6.92 -5.00
C GLY A 75 -23.78 7.21 -4.52
N ALA A 76 -22.73 6.61 -5.11
CA ALA A 76 -21.34 6.85 -4.72
C ALA A 76 -20.69 8.06 -5.43
N GLY A 77 -21.31 8.61 -6.47
CA GLY A 77 -20.77 9.74 -7.22
C GLY A 77 -21.19 9.79 -8.68
N PRO A 78 -20.38 10.42 -9.57
CA PRO A 78 -20.62 10.41 -11.01
C PRO A 78 -20.70 8.98 -11.55
N GLN A 79 -21.54 8.75 -12.57
CA GLN A 79 -21.75 7.41 -13.12
C GLN A 79 -20.46 6.76 -13.64
N LYS A 80 -19.50 7.56 -14.12
CA LYS A 80 -18.19 7.10 -14.57
C LYS A 80 -17.10 7.96 -13.95
N THR A 81 -16.04 7.34 -13.47
CA THR A 81 -14.85 8.01 -12.94
C THR A 81 -13.58 7.30 -13.39
N LEU A 82 -12.45 8.02 -13.36
CA LEU A 82 -11.12 7.44 -13.53
C LEU A 82 -10.60 6.94 -12.19
N ILE A 83 -9.67 5.99 -12.24
CA ILE A 83 -8.95 5.54 -11.04
C ILE A 83 -8.05 6.68 -10.58
N GLU A 84 -8.03 6.93 -9.28
CA GLU A 84 -7.14 7.91 -8.67
C GLU A 84 -5.68 7.48 -8.84
N ASP A 85 -4.79 8.42 -9.13
CA ASP A 85 -3.39 8.12 -9.42
C ASP A 85 -2.68 7.38 -8.28
N LEU A 86 -2.94 7.77 -7.03
CA LEU A 86 -2.37 7.11 -5.87
C LEU A 86 -2.88 5.68 -5.70
N LYS A 87 -4.16 5.43 -5.98
CA LYS A 87 -4.76 4.09 -5.95
C LYS A 87 -4.27 3.20 -7.08
N TYR A 88 -4.08 3.79 -8.26
CA TYR A 88 -3.47 3.08 -9.37
C TYR A 88 -2.03 2.70 -9.07
N ARG A 89 -1.26 3.64 -8.49
CA ARG A 89 0.10 3.39 -8.03
C ARG A 89 0.14 2.26 -7.01
N GLU A 90 -0.67 2.31 -5.96
CA GLU A 90 -0.79 1.24 -4.95
C GLU A 90 -1.02 -0.13 -5.62
N THR A 91 -1.91 -0.18 -6.61
CA THR A 91 -2.17 -1.42 -7.38
C THR A 91 -0.93 -1.93 -8.13
N ILE A 92 -0.15 -1.05 -8.76
CA ILE A 92 1.10 -1.45 -9.45
C ILE A 92 2.12 -2.00 -8.46
N PHE A 93 2.30 -1.35 -7.31
CA PHE A 93 3.21 -1.84 -6.26
C PHE A 93 2.76 -3.18 -5.69
N THR A 94 1.45 -3.40 -5.54
CA THR A 94 0.91 -4.70 -5.13
C THR A 94 1.14 -5.79 -6.17
N VAL A 95 0.93 -5.50 -7.46
CA VAL A 95 1.18 -6.46 -8.55
C VAL A 95 2.65 -6.88 -8.62
N LEU A 96 3.56 -5.94 -8.37
CA LEU A 96 5.01 -6.16 -8.41
C LEU A 96 5.59 -6.65 -7.07
N ASP A 97 4.74 -6.96 -6.10
CA ASP A 97 5.14 -7.38 -4.74
C ASP A 97 6.17 -6.42 -4.09
N CYS A 98 5.90 -5.12 -4.24
CA CYS A 98 6.75 -4.03 -3.76
C CYS A 98 6.01 -3.16 -2.72
N ASN A 99 4.97 -3.70 -2.07
CA ASN A 99 4.20 -2.96 -1.05
C ASN A 99 5.15 -2.41 0.03
N GLY A 100 4.95 -1.15 0.44
CA GLY A 100 5.81 -0.45 1.40
C GLY A 100 6.89 0.43 0.75
N PHE A 101 7.15 0.29 -0.55
CA PHE A 101 8.06 1.16 -1.30
C PHE A 101 7.33 2.30 -2.05
N GLU A 102 6.05 2.53 -1.77
CA GLU A 102 5.26 3.58 -2.43
C GLU A 102 5.88 4.99 -2.35
N PRO A 103 6.61 5.39 -1.27
CA PRO A 103 7.23 6.72 -1.17
C PRO A 103 8.37 7.03 -2.15
N ILE A 104 8.79 6.09 -3.02
CA ILE A 104 9.84 6.38 -4.01
C ILE A 104 9.40 7.47 -5.01
N PRO A 105 10.29 8.35 -5.47
CA PRO A 105 9.93 9.51 -6.29
C PRO A 105 9.85 9.16 -7.79
N LEU A 106 9.15 8.09 -8.15
CA LEU A 106 8.92 7.67 -9.54
C LEU A 106 7.45 7.84 -9.93
N THR A 107 7.18 8.30 -11.13
CA THR A 107 5.82 8.28 -11.71
C THR A 107 5.43 6.88 -12.20
N ILE A 108 4.13 6.62 -12.37
CA ILE A 108 3.62 5.34 -12.90
C ILE A 108 4.22 5.05 -14.28
N GLU A 109 4.32 6.08 -15.12
CA GLU A 109 4.93 5.98 -16.46
C GLU A 109 6.41 5.60 -16.38
N GLU A 110 7.17 6.17 -15.46
CA GLU A 110 8.58 5.82 -15.24
C GLU A 110 8.72 4.39 -14.73
N ILE A 111 7.86 3.96 -13.81
CA ILE A 111 7.86 2.57 -13.32
C ILE A 111 7.63 1.62 -14.50
N LEU A 112 6.52 1.77 -15.23
CA LEU A 112 6.16 0.84 -16.30
C LEU A 112 7.20 0.81 -17.44
N SER A 113 7.81 1.95 -17.78
CA SER A 113 8.83 2.01 -18.83
C SER A 113 10.14 1.31 -18.44
N ARG A 114 10.49 1.25 -17.16
CA ARG A 114 11.67 0.50 -16.69
C ARG A 114 11.48 -1.01 -16.81
N LEU A 115 10.25 -1.48 -16.65
CA LEU A 115 9.88 -2.90 -16.75
C LEU A 115 9.82 -3.42 -18.19
N GLU A 116 9.86 -2.53 -19.20
CA GLU A 116 9.82 -2.92 -20.62
C GLU A 116 11.04 -3.75 -21.04
N ASN A 117 12.14 -3.67 -20.30
CA ASN A 117 13.38 -4.41 -20.59
C ASN A 117 13.37 -5.85 -20.09
N GLU A 118 12.37 -6.22 -19.32
CA GLU A 118 12.25 -7.54 -18.69
C GLU A 118 11.35 -8.44 -19.54
N ASP A 119 11.58 -9.76 -19.50
CA ASP A 119 10.84 -10.70 -20.35
C ASP A 119 9.56 -11.23 -19.68
N TYR A 120 9.52 -11.22 -18.35
CA TYR A 120 8.46 -11.83 -17.54
C TYR A 120 8.08 -10.98 -16.32
N LEU A 121 6.85 -11.14 -15.81
CA LEU A 121 6.37 -10.42 -14.62
C LEU A 121 7.25 -10.68 -13.39
N VAL A 122 7.73 -11.92 -13.22
CA VAL A 122 8.56 -12.30 -12.08
C VAL A 122 9.90 -11.57 -12.09
N ASP A 123 10.55 -11.51 -13.26
CA ASP A 123 11.82 -10.80 -13.43
C ASP A 123 11.63 -9.30 -13.27
N ALA A 124 10.55 -8.75 -13.83
CA ALA A 124 10.15 -7.36 -13.65
C ALA A 124 9.94 -6.99 -12.18
N SER A 125 9.26 -7.85 -11.42
CA SER A 125 9.00 -7.64 -9.99
C SER A 125 10.32 -7.67 -9.20
N GLN A 126 11.20 -8.63 -9.47
CA GLN A 126 12.49 -8.73 -8.79
C GLN A 126 13.42 -7.55 -9.11
N SER A 127 13.52 -7.18 -10.39
CA SER A 127 14.33 -6.06 -10.87
C SER A 127 13.85 -4.74 -10.25
N PHE A 128 12.54 -4.51 -10.25
CA PHE A 128 11.95 -3.32 -9.64
C PHE A 128 12.12 -3.27 -8.12
N ARG A 129 11.99 -4.41 -7.43
CA ARG A 129 12.22 -4.46 -5.98
C ARG A 129 13.64 -4.04 -5.60
N ILE A 130 14.65 -4.54 -6.33
CA ILE A 130 16.06 -4.15 -6.11
C ILE A 130 16.25 -2.64 -6.31
N GLU A 131 15.59 -2.08 -7.33
CA GLU A 131 15.65 -0.65 -7.57
C GLU A 131 14.96 0.16 -6.47
N CYS A 132 13.76 -0.26 -6.04
CA CYS A 132 13.03 0.35 -4.94
C CYS A 132 13.88 0.38 -3.67
N GLU A 133 14.49 -0.75 -3.29
CA GLU A 133 15.39 -0.83 -2.15
C GLU A 133 16.55 0.18 -2.28
N SER A 134 17.21 0.23 -3.44
CA SER A 134 18.30 1.18 -3.67
C SER A 134 17.87 2.64 -3.54
N MET A 135 16.69 3.00 -4.04
CA MET A 135 16.15 4.36 -3.95
C MET A 135 15.76 4.70 -2.52
N THR A 136 15.12 3.76 -1.82
CA THR A 136 14.71 3.95 -0.44
C THR A 136 15.90 4.13 0.49
N ILE A 137 16.96 3.33 0.33
CA ILE A 137 18.22 3.52 1.07
C ILE A 137 18.72 4.96 0.90
N LYS A 138 18.80 5.45 -0.34
CA LYS A 138 19.25 6.82 -0.64
C LYS A 138 18.35 7.89 -0.03
N GLN A 139 17.02 7.69 -0.03
CA GLN A 139 16.09 8.63 0.59
C GLN A 139 16.29 8.72 2.11
N ILE A 140 16.43 7.58 2.77
CA ILE A 140 16.68 7.54 4.21
C ILE A 140 18.05 8.15 4.54
N GLU A 141 19.10 7.84 3.77
CA GLU A 141 20.43 8.45 3.93
C GLU A 141 20.39 9.98 3.76
N SER A 142 19.48 10.49 2.92
CA SER A 142 19.28 11.92 2.74
C SER A 142 18.49 12.60 3.87
N GLY A 143 18.01 11.84 4.86
CA GLY A 143 17.25 12.32 6.01
C GLY A 143 15.74 12.43 5.78
N ASP A 144 15.23 11.88 4.67
CA ASP A 144 13.79 11.79 4.40
C ASP A 144 13.25 10.42 4.79
N SER A 145 13.15 10.20 6.11
CA SER A 145 12.67 8.96 6.73
C SER A 145 11.18 8.99 7.08
N LEU A 146 10.51 10.13 6.86
CA LEU A 146 9.19 10.48 7.43
C LEU A 146 8.05 9.57 6.97
N PHE A 147 8.22 8.89 5.84
CA PHE A 147 7.20 8.05 5.20
C PHE A 147 7.54 6.54 5.26
N PHE A 148 8.68 6.17 5.83
CA PHE A 148 9.08 4.76 5.96
C PHE A 148 8.76 4.25 7.36
N ASN A 149 7.72 3.41 7.44
CA ASN A 149 7.35 2.73 8.67
C ASN A 149 7.73 1.24 8.57
N SER A 150 8.67 0.81 9.41
CA SER A 150 9.06 -0.61 9.51
C SER A 150 7.91 -1.52 9.93
N ALA A 151 6.86 -0.99 10.58
CA ALA A 151 5.66 -1.77 10.91
C ALA A 151 4.77 -2.08 9.70
N ASN A 152 4.99 -1.43 8.55
CA ASN A 152 4.30 -1.74 7.29
C ASN A 152 5.12 -2.67 6.38
N ALA A 153 6.31 -3.09 6.83
CA ALA A 153 7.25 -3.92 6.11
C ALA A 153 6.88 -5.42 6.22
N ASP A 154 5.65 -5.78 5.87
CA ASP A 154 5.10 -7.09 6.25
C ASP A 154 5.55 -8.27 5.36
N SER A 155 6.32 -8.05 4.29
CA SER A 155 6.92 -9.16 3.49
C SER A 155 7.82 -8.73 2.34
N SER A 156 7.62 -7.53 1.80
CA SER A 156 8.26 -7.07 0.55
C SER A 156 9.60 -6.35 0.76
N ILE A 157 9.93 -5.96 2.00
CA ILE A 157 11.16 -5.25 2.34
C ILE A 157 12.24 -6.27 2.77
N SER A 158 13.43 -6.19 2.19
CA SER A 158 14.54 -7.08 2.56
C SER A 158 14.95 -6.94 4.02
N VAL A 159 15.44 -8.02 4.63
CA VAL A 159 15.91 -8.04 6.03
C VAL A 159 16.99 -6.98 6.24
N ASP A 160 17.92 -6.86 5.30
CA ASP A 160 18.99 -5.86 5.31
C ASP A 160 18.44 -4.42 5.37
N MET A 161 17.30 -4.18 4.72
CA MET A 161 16.63 -2.88 4.70
C MET A 161 15.91 -2.57 6.03
N ILE A 162 15.31 -3.59 6.65
CA ILE A 162 14.72 -3.47 7.99
C ILE A 162 15.82 -3.11 9.01
N GLU A 163 16.93 -3.84 9.00
CA GLU A 163 18.08 -3.58 9.89
C GLU A 163 18.65 -2.16 9.67
N PHE A 164 18.71 -1.71 8.42
CA PHE A 164 19.13 -0.35 8.08
C PHE A 164 18.17 0.71 8.62
N LEU A 165 16.86 0.53 8.45
CA LEU A 165 15.83 1.43 8.97
C LEU A 165 15.87 1.53 10.50
N GLU A 166 15.98 0.39 11.19
CA GLU A 166 16.06 0.35 12.65
C GLU A 166 17.31 1.08 13.16
N ARG A 167 18.45 0.91 12.49
CA ARG A 167 19.69 1.64 12.83
C ARG A 167 19.51 3.14 12.70
N VAL A 168 18.97 3.62 11.56
CA VAL A 168 18.77 5.05 11.33
C VAL A 168 17.79 5.64 12.33
N GLN A 169 16.67 4.96 12.62
CA GLN A 169 15.70 5.41 13.62
C GLN A 169 16.31 5.45 15.04
N SER A 170 17.12 4.44 15.41
CA SER A 170 17.83 4.42 16.69
C SER A 170 18.82 5.58 16.81
N ASP A 171 19.54 5.89 15.74
CA ASP A 171 20.49 7.01 15.70
C ASP A 171 19.77 8.36 15.79
N GLU A 172 18.64 8.53 15.10
CA GLU A 172 17.78 9.72 15.20
C GLU A 172 17.23 9.92 16.62
N ILE A 173 16.70 8.86 17.25
CA ILE A 173 16.20 8.90 18.64
C ILE A 173 17.32 9.24 19.62
N SER A 174 18.50 8.63 19.43
CA SER A 174 19.68 8.88 20.27
C SER A 174 20.15 10.33 20.14
N ASN A 175 20.20 10.88 18.92
CA ASN A 175 20.56 12.28 18.67
C ASN A 175 19.52 13.27 19.22
N LEU A 176 18.22 12.95 19.15
CA LEU A 176 17.15 13.75 19.75
C LEU A 176 17.23 13.76 21.29
N SER A 177 17.58 12.63 21.90
CA SER A 177 17.71 12.52 23.36
C SER A 177 18.96 13.22 23.92
N LEU A 178 20.07 13.25 23.16
CA LEU A 178 21.28 14.01 23.48
C LEU A 178 21.08 15.53 23.34
N ASN A 179 20.35 15.99 22.32
CA ASN A 179 19.99 17.41 22.16
C ASN A 179 19.03 17.91 23.26
N LYS A 180 18.26 17.03 23.91
CA LYS A 180 17.39 17.37 25.05
C LYS A 180 18.15 17.58 26.37
N HIS A 181 19.35 17.01 26.51
CA HIS A 181 20.19 17.16 27.71
C HIS A 181 21.22 18.30 27.60
N SER A 182 21.26 18.96 26.44
CA SER A 182 22.22 20.03 26.12
C SER A 182 21.61 21.44 26.21
N ASN A 183 20.41 21.58 26.78
CA ASN A 183 19.74 22.85 27.09
C ASN A 183 19.48 22.98 28.59
#